data_AF-A0A9W4T4R1-F1
#
_entry.id   AF-A0A9W4T4R1-F1
#
_cell.length_a   1.000
_cell.length_b   1.000
_cell.length_c   1.000
_cell.angle_alpha   90.00
_cell.angle_beta   90.00
_cell.angle_gamma   90.00
#
_symmetry.space_group_name_H-M   'P 1'
#
loop_
_entity.id
_entity.type
_entity.pdbx_description
1 polymer ?
#
loop_
_entity_poly.entity_id
_entity_poly.type
_entity_poly.pdbx_seq_one_letter_code
_entity_poly.pdbx_strand_id
1 'polypeptide(L)'
;MSEVEETSITIDDNAAHNGEQITLLSASPNGEHVITYSSKDRSIEGWIVGENDSKCATLKRDPEVTVYKLSDDEKVNEMKVNDDKF
;
A
#
# COMPACT_ATOMS: atom_id res chain seq x y z
N MET A 1 24.69 -11.85 -14.23
CA MET A 1 23.24 -11.53 -14.18
C MET A 1 22.77 -11.96 -12.82
N SER A 2 22.29 -11.03 -11.99
CA SER A 2 21.55 -11.36 -10.78
C SER A 2 20.15 -11.79 -11.18
N GLU A 3 19.68 -12.90 -10.62
CA GLU A 3 18.29 -13.36 -10.76
C GLU A 3 17.39 -12.36 -10.02
N VAL A 4 16.32 -11.91 -10.68
CA VAL A 4 15.27 -11.13 -10.02
C VAL A 4 14.33 -12.14 -9.35
N GLU A 5 14.37 -12.21 -8.03
CA GLU A 5 13.39 -12.97 -7.25
C GLU A 5 12.03 -12.26 -7.36
N GLU A 6 11.05 -12.89 -8.01
CA GLU A 6 9.66 -12.42 -7.97
C GLU A 6 9.09 -12.64 -6.56
N THR A 7 8.80 -11.54 -5.86
CA THR A 7 8.09 -11.56 -4.58
C THR A 7 6.63 -11.21 -4.82
N SER A 8 5.71 -12.02 -4.29
CA SER A 8 4.29 -11.70 -4.27
C SER A 8 3.92 -10.98 -2.97
N ILE A 9 3.07 -9.95 -3.12
CA ILE A 9 2.54 -9.18 -2.00
C ILE A 9 1.06 -9.54 -1.86
N THR A 10 0.67 -9.99 -0.66
CA THR A 10 -0.73 -10.30 -0.35
C THR A 10 -1.26 -9.30 0.68
N ILE A 11 -2.46 -8.77 0.45
CA ILE A 11 -3.15 -7.93 1.43
C ILE A 11 -4.11 -8.83 2.19
N ASP A 12 -3.83 -9.07 3.48
CA ASP A 12 -4.65 -9.88 4.37
C ASP A 12 -5.77 -9.03 5.02
N ASP A 13 -6.44 -8.22 4.18
CA ASP A 13 -7.61 -7.45 4.55
C ASP A 13 -8.59 -7.42 3.38
N ASN A 14 -9.67 -8.19 3.50
CA ASN A 14 -10.75 -8.27 2.51
C ASN A 14 -11.50 -6.93 2.32
N ALA A 15 -11.19 -5.90 3.11
CA ALA A 15 -11.84 -4.60 3.07
C ALA A 15 -10.87 -3.44 2.75
N ALA A 16 -9.66 -3.71 2.22
CA ALA A 16 -8.81 -2.65 1.67
C ALA A 16 -9.63 -1.79 0.69
N HIS A 17 -9.69 -0.48 0.92
CA HIS A 17 -10.51 0.44 0.13
C HIS A 17 -11.98 -0.02 -0.02
N ASN A 18 -12.57 -0.57 1.05
CA ASN A 18 -13.91 -1.16 1.04
C ASN A 18 -14.11 -2.26 -0.03
N GLY A 19 -13.04 -2.95 -0.40
CA GLY A 19 -13.03 -4.00 -1.43
C GLY A 19 -12.92 -3.47 -2.86
N GLU A 20 -12.75 -2.16 -3.05
CA GLU A 20 -12.56 -1.57 -4.37
C GLU A 20 -11.12 -1.75 -4.88
N GLN A 21 -10.97 -1.76 -6.21
CA GLN A 21 -9.68 -1.97 -6.86
C GLN A 21 -8.65 -0.91 -6.45
N ILE A 22 -7.44 -1.36 -6.11
CA ILE A 22 -6.25 -0.51 -5.97
C ILE A 22 -5.78 -0.09 -7.35
N THR A 23 -5.63 1.21 -7.54
CA THR A 23 -5.27 1.84 -8.81
C THR A 23 -3.84 2.41 -8.81
N LEU A 24 -3.33 2.77 -7.64
CA LEU A 24 -1.95 3.22 -7.46
C LEU A 24 -1.36 2.63 -6.17
N LEU A 25 -0.06 2.39 -6.19
CA LEU A 25 0.73 1.90 -5.06
C LEU A 25 2.08 2.62 -5.05
N SER A 26 2.60 2.89 -3.85
CA SER A 26 3.96 3.37 -3.63
C SER A 26 4.58 2.66 -2.43
N ALA A 27 5.84 2.27 -2.53
CA ALA A 27 6.60 1.62 -1.46
C ALA A 27 7.75 2.52 -1.02
N SER A 28 8.09 2.48 0.27
CA SER A 28 9.23 3.21 0.82
C SER A 28 10.54 2.65 0.26
N PRO A 29 11.61 3.46 0.18
CA PRO A 29 12.92 2.98 -0.24
C PRO A 29 13.42 1.72 0.51
N ASN A 30 13.13 1.59 1.80
CA ASN A 30 13.48 0.42 2.62
C ASN A 30 12.51 -0.76 2.50
N GLY A 31 11.35 -0.57 1.84
CA GLY A 31 10.35 -1.60 1.64
C GLY A 31 9.52 -1.97 2.86
N GLU A 32 9.61 -1.23 3.97
CA GLU A 32 8.86 -1.50 5.20
C GLU A 32 7.45 -0.89 5.18
N HIS A 33 7.22 0.10 4.31
CA HIS A 33 5.99 0.88 4.24
C HIS A 33 5.41 0.90 2.82
N VAL A 34 4.10 0.74 2.71
CA VAL A 34 3.37 0.85 1.44
C VAL A 34 2.15 1.74 1.63
N ILE A 35 1.87 2.60 0.64
CA ILE A 35 0.58 3.27 0.50
C ILE A 35 -0.12 2.82 -0.76
N THR A 36 -1.43 2.67 -0.65
CA THR A 36 -2.31 2.29 -1.76
C THR A 36 -3.40 3.33 -1.96
N TYR A 37 -3.87 3.46 -3.18
CA TYR A 37 -4.99 4.33 -3.52
C TYR A 37 -5.99 3.63 -4.44
N SER A 38 -7.26 3.74 -4.10
CA SER A 38 -8.37 3.35 -4.97
C SER A 38 -9.07 4.58 -5.53
N SER A 39 -9.13 4.70 -6.86
CA SER A 39 -9.87 5.80 -7.50
C SER A 39 -11.38 5.72 -7.28
N LYS A 40 -11.93 4.52 -7.03
CA LYS A 40 -13.36 4.31 -6.84
C LYS A 40 -13.78 4.53 -5.39
N ASP A 41 -13.02 4.01 -4.43
CA ASP A 41 -13.26 4.29 -3.01
C ASP A 41 -12.71 5.67 -2.56
N ARG A 42 -11.92 6.32 -3.42
CA ARG A 42 -11.31 7.64 -3.20
C ARG A 42 -10.52 7.73 -1.89
N SER A 43 -9.82 6.66 -1.55
CA SER A 43 -9.11 6.54 -0.29
C SER A 43 -7.64 6.20 -0.49
N ILE A 44 -6.80 6.73 0.40
CA ILE A 44 -5.41 6.35 0.58
C ILE A 44 -5.30 5.59 1.90
N GLU A 45 -4.67 4.42 1.86
CA GLU A 45 -4.45 3.57 3.03
C GLU A 45 -2.96 3.25 3.16
N GLY A 46 -2.45 3.26 4.40
CA GLY A 46 -1.08 2.91 4.74
C GLY A 46 -0.96 1.50 5.29
N TRP A 47 0.14 0.83 4.93
CA TRP A 47 0.40 -0.56 5.26
C TRP A 47 1.84 -0.74 5.73
N ILE A 48 2.00 -1.60 6.72
CA ILE A 48 3.29 -2.11 7.18
C ILE A 48 3.53 -3.45 6.50
N VAL A 49 4.72 -3.61 5.92
CA VAL A 49 5.14 -4.85 5.29
C VAL A 49 5.61 -5.82 6.37
N GLY A 50 4.82 -6.86 6.60
CA GLY A 50 5.21 -8.00 7.41
C GLY A 50 5.87 -9.08 6.57
N GLU A 51 7.00 -9.59 7.04
CA GLU A 51 7.62 -10.79 6.48
C GLU A 51 6.97 -12.03 7.09
N ASN A 52 6.45 -12.92 6.24
CA ASN A 52 5.95 -14.22 6.69
C ASN A 52 6.96 -15.33 6.40
N ASP A 53 7.51 -15.37 5.17
CA ASP A 53 8.59 -16.26 4.74
C ASP A 53 9.30 -15.62 3.53
N SER A 54 10.49 -16.13 3.19
CA SER A 54 11.49 -15.70 2.20
C SER A 54 10.98 -15.34 0.78
N LYS A 55 9.68 -15.50 0.50
CA LYS A 55 9.08 -15.34 -0.84
C LYS A 55 7.78 -14.53 -0.86
N CYS A 56 7.19 -14.23 0.30
CA CYS A 56 5.89 -13.56 0.37
C CYS A 56 5.88 -12.49 1.46
N ALA A 57 5.58 -11.26 1.05
CA ALA A 57 5.31 -10.15 1.95
C ALA A 57 3.81 -10.05 2.22
N THR A 58 3.43 -9.80 3.48
CA THR A 58 2.04 -9.58 3.88
C THR A 58 1.86 -8.15 4.33
N LEU A 59 0.90 -7.46 3.74
CA LEU A 59 0.56 -6.09 4.13
C LEU A 59 -0.43 -6.12 5.29
N LYS A 60 -0.05 -5.47 6.39
CA LYS A 60 -0.93 -5.23 7.54
C LYS A 60 -1.26 -3.75 7.59
N ARG A 61 -2.54 -3.40 7.75
CA ARG A 61 -2.95 -1.99 7.82
C ARG A 61 -2.22 -1.33 8.99
N ASP A 62 -1.61 -0.19 8.72
CA ASP A 62 -0.95 0.59 9.76
C ASP A 62 -2.02 1.24 10.65
N PRO A 63 -2.09 0.91 11.95
CA PRO A 63 -3.09 1.48 12.86
C PRO A 63 -2.85 2.97 13.15
N GLU A 64 -1.64 3.49 12.92
CA GLU A 64 -1.31 4.91 13.10
C GLU A 64 -1.70 5.73 11.85
N VAL A 65 -1.82 5.10 10.68
CA VAL A 65 -2.26 5.75 9.44
C VAL A 65 -3.76 5.75 9.33
N THR A 66 -4.35 6.93 9.38
CA THR A 66 -5.78 7.10 9.11
C THR A 66 -6.06 6.85 7.63
N VAL A 67 -7.15 6.15 7.31
CA VAL A 67 -7.69 6.09 5.94
C VAL A 67 -8.01 7.52 5.49
N TYR A 68 -7.24 8.06 4.55
CA TYR A 68 -7.46 9.41 4.05
C TYR A 68 -8.44 9.38 2.89
N LYS A 69 -9.52 10.17 2.96
CA LYS A 69 -10.55 10.26 1.91
C LYS A 69 -10.39 11.57 1.13
N LEU A 70 -10.33 11.45 -0.19
CA LEU A 70 -10.22 12.57 -1.11
C LEU A 70 -11.60 13.07 -1.53
N SER A 71 -11.78 14.39 -1.57
CA SER A 71 -12.99 15.05 -2.08
C SER A 71 -13.15 14.81 -3.58
N ASP A 72 -14.38 14.84 -4.12
CA ASP A 72 -14.67 14.39 -5.49
C ASP A 72 -13.85 15.05 -6.61
N ASP A 73 -13.40 16.29 -6.39
CA ASP A 73 -12.66 17.08 -7.38
C ASP A 73 -11.16 16.75 -7.42
N GLU A 74 -10.64 16.03 -6.42
CA GLU A 74 -9.22 15.71 -6.33
C GLU A 74 -8.84 14.49 -7.18
N LYS A 75 -7.71 14.57 -7.88
CA LYS A 75 -7.15 13.48 -8.68
C LYS A 75 -5.75 13.17 -8.22
N VAL A 76 -5.49 11.90 -7.93
CA VAL A 76 -4.16 11.39 -7.62
C VAL A 76 -3.51 10.86 -8.89
N ASN A 77 -2.39 11.45 -9.27
CA ASN A 77 -1.61 11.01 -10.44
C ASN A 77 -0.35 10.24 -10.01
N GLU A 78 0.20 10.56 -8.84
CA GLU A 78 1.42 9.96 -8.30
C GLU A 78 1.35 9.95 -6.77
N MET A 79 1.98 8.95 -6.15
CA MET A 79 2.16 8.87 -4.70
C MET A 79 3.60 8.50 -4.39
N LYS A 80 4.15 9.07 -3.31
CA LYS A 80 5.49 8.79 -2.80
C LYS A 80 5.43 8.64 -1.29
N VAL A 81 6.23 7.72 -0.78
CA VAL A 81 6.40 7.47 0.65
C VAL A 81 7.91 7.39 0.94
N ASN A 82 8.34 7.95 2.06
CA ASN A 82 9.72 7.89 2.55
C ASN A 82 9.88 6.74 3.57
N ASP A 83 11.09 6.56 4.09
CA ASP A 83 11.36 5.53 5.12
C ASP A 83 10.92 5.96 6.53
N ASP A 84 10.62 7.25 6.73
CA ASP A 84 10.04 7.70 7.99
C ASP A 84 8.60 7.21 8.10
N LYS A 85 8.11 7.15 9.35
CA LYS A 85 6.68 6.93 9.59
C LYS A 85 5.83 7.96 8.83
N PHE A 86 4.67 7.48 8.39
CA PHE A 86 3.63 8.24 7.69
C PHE A 86 3.15 9.50 8.42
#